data_AF-A0AAN6WH78-F1
#
_entry.id   AF-A0AAN6WH78-F1
#
_cell.length_a   1.000
_cell.length_b   1.000
_cell.length_c   1.000
_cell.angle_alpha   90.00
_cell.angle_beta   90.00
_cell.angle_gamma   90.00
#
_symmetry.space_group_name_H-M   'P 1'
#
loop_
_entity.id
_entity.type
_entity.pdbx_description
1 polymer ?
#
loop_
_entity_poly.entity_id
_entity_poly.type
_entity_poly.pdbx_seq_one_letter_code
_entity_poly.pdbx_strand_id
1 'polypeptide(L)'
;MSASEPKARPIPSRNPLPLSASQEAQVRDVFYARVRARCGPEIKAFADCAQGRTFSAPFLCRGPLHVMNNCMKIHATPEEQDAAREEWFEKRVERQKEKERKARRKLEQEKFLREWWGLPEKDREIAKREMEKLERPERIGGFVSRERRRFAEDDEGKR
;
A
#
# COMPACT_ATOMS: atom_id res chain seq x y z
N MET A 1 35.49 3.22 -6.31
CA MET A 1 34.56 2.23 -5.74
C MET A 1 33.15 2.68 -6.09
N SER A 2 32.55 2.07 -7.11
CA SER A 2 31.29 2.53 -7.70
C SER A 2 30.11 2.23 -6.79
N ALA A 3 29.42 3.30 -6.35
CA ALA A 3 28.15 3.20 -5.65
C ALA A 3 27.08 2.64 -6.59
N SER A 4 26.48 1.51 -6.22
CA SER A 4 25.40 0.89 -6.96
C SER A 4 24.10 1.61 -6.67
N GLU A 5 23.73 2.48 -7.60
CA GLU A 5 22.43 3.14 -7.73
C GLU A 5 21.28 2.17 -7.43
N PRO A 6 20.28 2.52 -6.59
CA PRO A 6 19.17 1.63 -6.30
C PRO A 6 18.24 1.59 -7.52
N LYS A 7 18.60 0.77 -8.51
CA LYS A 7 17.79 0.52 -9.71
C LYS A 7 16.40 0.06 -9.27
N ALA A 8 15.42 0.95 -9.39
CA ALA A 8 14.01 0.58 -9.39
C ALA A 8 13.85 -0.49 -10.47
N ARG A 9 13.66 -1.74 -10.05
CA ARG A 9 13.56 -2.86 -10.99
C ARG A 9 12.35 -2.62 -11.91
N PRO A 10 12.48 -2.90 -13.22
CA PRO A 10 11.37 -2.74 -14.15
C PRO A 10 10.19 -3.59 -13.69
N ILE A 11 9.00 -3.00 -13.79
CA ILE A 11 7.74 -3.66 -13.41
C ILE A 11 7.57 -4.88 -14.32
N PRO A 12 7.47 -6.11 -13.79
CA PRO A 12 7.27 -7.30 -14.62
C PRO A 12 5.93 -7.20 -15.37
N SER A 13 5.94 -7.39 -16.68
CA SER A 13 4.77 -7.17 -17.56
C SER A 13 3.69 -8.25 -17.50
N ARG A 14 3.77 -9.20 -16.56
CA ARG A 14 2.78 -10.28 -16.41
C ARG A 14 1.76 -9.92 -15.35
N ASN A 15 0.60 -9.46 -15.81
CA ASN A 15 -0.61 -9.27 -15.02
C ASN A 15 -1.24 -10.65 -14.69
N PRO A 16 -1.67 -10.95 -13.44
CA PRO A 16 -1.48 -10.17 -12.22
C PRO A 16 -0.11 -10.40 -11.58
N LEU A 17 0.56 -9.29 -11.25
CA LEU A 17 1.83 -9.29 -10.55
C LEU A 17 1.69 -9.92 -9.16
N PRO A 18 2.51 -10.91 -8.78
CA PRO A 18 2.48 -11.47 -7.44
C PRO A 18 3.00 -10.43 -6.43
N LEU A 19 2.08 -9.87 -5.66
CA LEU A 19 2.36 -8.89 -4.61
C LEU A 19 2.69 -9.60 -3.28
N SER A 20 3.41 -8.92 -2.39
CA SER A 20 3.53 -9.42 -1.00
C SER A 20 2.18 -9.31 -0.29
N ALA A 21 1.92 -10.13 0.73
CA ALA A 21 0.68 -10.08 1.50
C ALA A 21 0.34 -8.67 2.03
N SER A 22 1.37 -7.92 2.46
CA SER A 22 1.22 -6.52 2.88
C SER A 22 0.84 -5.56 1.75
N GLN A 23 1.28 -5.81 0.52
CA GLN A 23 0.93 -5.02 -0.66
C GLN A 23 -0.49 -5.33 -1.12
N GLU A 24 -0.87 -6.61 -1.09
CA GLU A 24 -2.26 -7.01 -1.37
C GLU A 24 -3.25 -6.41 -0.38
N ALA A 25 -2.88 -6.27 0.90
CA ALA A 25 -3.70 -5.56 1.88
C ALA A 25 -3.90 -4.09 1.49
N GLN A 26 -2.85 -3.39 1.06
CA GLN A 26 -2.97 -1.99 0.61
C GLN A 26 -3.84 -1.87 -0.65
N VAL A 27 -3.76 -2.82 -1.58
CA VAL A 27 -4.65 -2.88 -2.75
C VAL A 27 -6.10 -3.10 -2.32
N ARG A 28 -6.34 -3.99 -1.34
CA ARG A 28 -7.69 -4.20 -0.77
C ARG A 28 -8.23 -2.92 -0.12
N ASP A 29 -7.39 -2.12 0.53
CA ASP A 29 -7.82 -0.84 1.10
C ASP A 29 -8.28 0.14 0.02
N VAL A 30 -7.53 0.24 -1.10
CA VAL A 30 -7.93 1.05 -2.27
C VAL A 30 -9.25 0.54 -2.87
N PHE A 31 -9.37 -0.78 -3.04
CA PHE A 31 -10.59 -1.43 -3.53
C PHE A 31 -11.80 -1.09 -2.64
N TYR A 32 -11.68 -1.28 -1.33
CA TYR A 32 -12.77 -0.97 -0.41
C TYR A 32 -13.09 0.52 -0.38
N ALA A 33 -12.09 1.40 -0.51
CA ALA A 33 -12.33 2.85 -0.60
C ALA A 33 -13.19 3.21 -1.82
N ARG A 34 -12.94 2.58 -2.98
CA ARG A 34 -13.77 2.79 -4.19
C ARG A 34 -15.18 2.26 -4.04
N VAL A 35 -15.33 1.02 -3.55
CA VAL A 35 -16.64 0.42 -3.34
C VAL A 35 -17.46 1.29 -2.38
N ARG A 36 -16.84 1.80 -1.31
CA ARG A 36 -17.50 2.73 -0.39
C ARG A 36 -17.83 4.07 -1.03
N ALA A 37 -16.99 4.59 -1.93
CA ALA A 37 -17.28 5.83 -2.65
C ALA A 37 -18.52 5.69 -3.55
N ARG A 38 -18.73 4.51 -4.16
CA ARG A 38 -19.92 4.22 -4.98
C ARG A 38 -21.17 4.03 -4.12
N CYS A 39 -21.07 3.28 -3.02
CA CYS A 39 -22.17 3.05 -2.07
C CYS A 39 -22.31 4.15 -0.99
N GLY A 40 -21.87 5.38 -1.29
CA GLY A 40 -21.92 6.51 -0.37
C GLY A 40 -23.32 6.78 0.23
N PRO A 41 -24.42 6.78 -0.55
CA PRO A 41 -25.73 7.11 0.00
C PRO A 41 -26.26 6.03 0.94
N GLU A 42 -26.02 4.75 0.66
CA GLU A 42 -26.44 3.63 1.51
C GLU A 42 -25.64 3.58 2.81
N ILE A 43 -24.32 3.85 2.74
CA ILE A 43 -23.46 3.96 3.92
C ILE A 43 -23.93 5.11 4.81
N LYS A 44 -24.28 6.26 4.21
CA LYS A 44 -24.78 7.41 4.94
C LYS A 44 -26.10 7.09 5.64
N ALA A 45 -27.05 6.45 4.95
CA ALA A 45 -28.32 6.04 5.56
C ALA A 45 -28.13 5.07 6.75
N PHE A 46 -27.14 4.16 6.66
CA PHE A 46 -26.77 3.31 7.79
C PHE A 46 -26.13 4.11 8.93
N ALA A 47 -25.22 5.03 8.62
CA ALA A 47 -24.55 5.88 9.60
C ALA A 47 -25.54 6.78 10.37
N ASP A 48 -26.49 7.39 9.66
CA ASP A 48 -27.53 8.24 10.24
C ASP A 48 -28.41 7.44 11.22
N CYS A 49 -28.72 6.17 10.91
CA CYS A 49 -29.45 5.27 11.81
C CYS A 49 -28.60 4.84 13.03
N ALA A 50 -27.32 4.56 12.80
CA ALA A 50 -26.39 4.09 13.83
C ALA A 50 -25.92 5.21 14.76
N GLN A 51 -26.13 6.48 14.41
CA GLN A 51 -25.73 7.62 15.21
C GLN A 51 -26.42 7.59 16.58
N GLY A 52 -25.63 7.42 17.64
CA GLY A 52 -26.13 7.31 19.02
C GLY A 52 -26.66 5.93 19.43
N ARG A 53 -26.53 4.90 18.59
CA ARG A 53 -26.98 3.52 18.87
C ARG A 53 -25.82 2.53 18.73
N THR A 54 -24.93 2.45 19.70
CA THR A 54 -23.74 1.57 19.61
C THR A 54 -24.09 0.10 19.80
N PHE A 55 -24.87 -0.23 20.82
CA PHE A 55 -25.20 -1.63 21.17
C PHE A 55 -26.42 -2.19 20.45
N SER A 56 -27.38 -1.33 20.11
CA SER A 56 -28.67 -1.75 19.53
C SER A 56 -28.77 -1.55 18.01
N ALA A 57 -27.74 -0.95 17.37
CA ALA A 57 -27.68 -0.75 15.92
C ALA A 57 -27.87 -2.04 15.08
N PRO A 58 -27.28 -3.21 15.43
CA PRO A 58 -27.44 -4.41 14.62
C PRO A 58 -28.89 -4.88 14.48
N PHE A 59 -29.73 -4.55 15.47
CA PHE A 59 -31.15 -4.93 15.49
C PHE A 59 -32.04 -3.84 14.87
N LEU A 60 -31.90 -2.59 15.34
CA LEU A 60 -32.75 -1.47 14.93
C LEU A 60 -32.40 -0.95 13.52
N CYS A 61 -31.13 -1.00 13.13
CA CYS A 61 -30.64 -0.53 11.83
C CYS A 61 -30.41 -1.70 10.86
N ARG A 62 -31.07 -2.85 11.07
CA ARG A 62 -30.91 -4.04 10.23
C ARG A 62 -31.33 -3.80 8.77
N GLY A 63 -32.37 -2.99 8.54
CA GLY A 63 -32.83 -2.62 7.20
C GLY A 63 -31.75 -1.88 6.39
N PRO A 64 -31.30 -0.69 6.81
CA PRO A 64 -30.26 0.05 6.10
C PRO A 64 -28.92 -0.70 6.03
N LEU A 65 -28.60 -1.52 7.04
CA LEU A 65 -27.42 -2.40 7.01
C LEU A 65 -27.47 -3.40 5.83
N HIS A 66 -28.62 -4.02 5.56
CA HIS A 66 -28.77 -4.94 4.42
C HIS A 66 -28.68 -4.23 3.08
N VAL A 67 -29.30 -3.05 2.95
CA VAL A 67 -29.23 -2.24 1.73
C VAL A 67 -27.79 -1.86 1.40
N MET A 68 -27.05 -1.35 2.40
CA MET A 68 -25.63 -1.02 2.26
C MET A 68 -24.79 -2.25 1.85
N ASN A 69 -24.98 -3.38 2.54
CA ASN A 69 -24.24 -4.61 2.23
C ASN A 69 -24.56 -5.15 0.82
N ASN A 70 -25.80 -5.02 0.36
CA ASN A 70 -26.18 -5.43 -0.99
C ASN A 70 -25.51 -4.54 -2.05
N CYS A 71 -25.48 -3.21 -1.85
CA CYS A 71 -24.74 -2.31 -2.74
C CYS A 71 -23.26 -2.69 -2.82
N MET A 72 -22.61 -2.92 -1.67
CA MET A 72 -21.20 -3.29 -1.63
C MET A 72 -20.92 -4.60 -2.38
N LYS A 73 -21.81 -5.58 -2.28
CA LYS A 73 -21.68 -6.87 -3.02
C LYS A 73 -21.81 -6.69 -4.52
N ILE A 74 -22.71 -5.82 -4.99
CA ILE A 74 -22.90 -5.56 -6.42
C ILE A 74 -21.65 -4.94 -7.04
N HIS A 75 -21.00 -4.02 -6.33
CA HIS A 75 -19.79 -3.35 -6.81
C HIS A 75 -18.48 -4.08 -6.48
N ALA A 76 -18.53 -5.17 -5.71
CA ALA A 76 -17.36 -5.99 -5.39
C ALA A 76 -17.02 -6.97 -6.54
N THR A 77 -16.79 -6.45 -7.75
CA THR A 77 -16.45 -7.26 -8.91
C THR A 77 -14.93 -7.46 -9.07
N PRO A 78 -14.50 -8.54 -9.74
CA PRO A 78 -13.08 -8.75 -10.06
C PRO A 78 -12.47 -7.59 -10.88
N GLU A 79 -13.25 -7.01 -11.79
CA GLU A 79 -12.85 -5.86 -12.61
C GLU A 79 -12.50 -4.64 -11.74
N GLU A 80 -13.29 -4.37 -10.70
CA GLU A 80 -12.99 -3.30 -9.74
C GLU A 80 -11.73 -3.57 -8.92
N GLN A 81 -11.46 -4.85 -8.64
CA GLN A 81 -10.25 -5.26 -7.95
C GLN A 81 -9.00 -5.06 -8.82
N ASP A 82 -9.09 -5.35 -10.12
CA ASP A 82 -7.98 -5.14 -11.06
C ASP A 82 -7.76 -3.66 -11.33
N ALA A 83 -8.83 -2.89 -11.52
CA ALA A 83 -8.72 -1.44 -11.61
C ALA A 83 -8.10 -0.86 -10.31
N ALA A 84 -8.44 -1.40 -9.13
CA ALA A 84 -7.87 -0.97 -7.84
C ALA A 84 -6.38 -1.28 -7.72
N ARG A 85 -5.93 -2.39 -8.31
CA ARG A 85 -4.50 -2.69 -8.46
C ARG A 85 -3.81 -1.65 -9.32
N GLU A 86 -4.38 -1.31 -10.48
CA GLU A 86 -3.81 -0.33 -11.40
C GLU A 86 -3.62 1.04 -10.73
N GLU A 87 -4.65 1.57 -10.07
CA GLU A 87 -4.52 2.84 -9.32
C GLU A 87 -3.50 2.73 -8.18
N TRP A 88 -3.44 1.59 -7.49
CA TRP A 88 -2.42 1.39 -6.45
C TRP A 88 -1.00 1.44 -7.04
N PHE A 89 -0.80 0.91 -8.26
CA PHE A 89 0.47 1.00 -8.98
C PHE A 89 0.75 2.41 -9.49
N GLU A 90 -0.24 3.13 -10.02
CA GLU A 90 -0.10 4.53 -10.48
C GLU A 90 0.30 5.46 -9.33
N LYS A 91 -0.39 5.33 -8.18
CA LYS A 91 -0.09 6.10 -6.96
C LYS A 91 1.26 5.77 -6.35
N ARG A 92 2.01 4.80 -6.87
CA ARG A 92 3.37 4.48 -6.37
C ARG A 92 4.28 5.69 -6.40
N VAL A 93 4.30 6.43 -7.51
CA VAL A 93 5.16 7.61 -7.69
C VAL A 93 4.76 8.69 -6.68
N GLU A 94 3.46 8.87 -6.48
CA GLU A 94 2.93 9.81 -5.49
C GLU A 94 3.32 9.41 -4.06
N ARG A 95 3.18 8.13 -3.69
CA ARG A 95 3.60 7.62 -2.37
C ARG A 95 5.10 7.82 -2.13
N GLN A 96 5.94 7.67 -3.15
CA GLN A 96 7.38 7.94 -3.03
C GLN A 96 7.64 9.42 -2.76
N LYS A 97 7.06 10.32 -3.57
CA LYS A 97 7.17 11.77 -3.36
C LYS A 97 6.65 12.21 -1.98
N GLU A 98 5.57 11.61 -1.50
CA GLU A 98 5.03 11.90 -0.18
C GLU A 98 5.97 11.44 0.94
N LYS A 99 6.57 10.24 0.82
CA LYS A 99 7.58 9.73 1.76
C LYS A 99 8.80 10.64 1.79
N GLU A 100 9.32 11.07 0.65
CA GLU A 100 10.44 12.02 0.56
C GLU A 100 10.10 13.37 1.22
N ARG A 101 8.89 13.91 0.96
CA ARG A 101 8.42 15.15 1.59
C ARG A 101 8.32 15.02 3.10
N LYS A 102 7.75 13.91 3.61
CA LYS A 102 7.64 13.63 5.04
C LYS A 102 9.01 13.43 5.68
N ALA A 103 9.93 12.75 5.01
CA ALA A 103 11.31 12.57 5.45
C ALA A 103 12.04 13.90 5.57
N ARG A 104 11.95 14.77 4.56
CA ARG A 104 12.54 16.12 4.61
C ARG A 104 12.01 16.94 5.79
N ARG A 105 10.69 16.96 5.99
CA ARG A 105 10.07 17.63 7.14
C ARG A 105 10.55 17.07 8.47
N LYS A 106 10.70 15.74 8.58
CA LYS A 106 11.20 15.09 9.79
C LYS A 106 12.67 15.46 10.06
N LEU A 107 13.51 15.56 9.03
CA LEU A 107 14.90 15.98 9.16
C LEU A 107 15.01 17.44 9.62
N GLU A 108 14.16 18.32 9.09
CA GLU A 108 14.06 19.72 9.54
C GLU A 108 13.62 19.78 11.00
N GLN A 109 12.60 19.02 11.39
CA GLN A 109 12.14 18.93 12.77
C GLN A 109 13.19 18.36 13.72
N GLU A 110 13.93 17.33 13.30
CA GLU A 110 15.01 16.73 14.10
C GLU A 110 16.13 17.74 14.32
N LYS A 111 16.53 18.50 13.30
CA LYS A 111 17.51 19.59 13.43
C LYS A 111 17.05 20.65 14.41
N PHE A 112 15.82 21.14 14.26
CA PHE A 112 15.23 22.13 15.14
C PHE A 112 15.17 21.64 16.59
N LEU A 113 14.70 20.41 16.82
CA LEU A 113 14.65 19.84 18.17
C LEU A 113 16.05 19.68 18.77
N ARG A 114 17.04 19.27 17.98
CA ARG A 114 18.41 19.07 18.44
C ARG A 114 19.08 20.39 18.83
N GLU A 115 18.86 21.44 18.04
CA GLU A 115 19.27 22.81 18.34
C GLU A 115 18.57 23.34 19.59
N TRP A 116 17.24 23.18 19.68
CA TRP A 116 16.43 23.61 20.83
C TRP A 116 16.88 22.98 22.15
N TRP A 117 17.26 21.70 22.11
CA TRP A 117 17.73 20.97 23.29
C TRP A 117 19.26 21.03 23.50
N GLY A 118 20.00 21.80 22.68
CA GLY A 118 21.44 21.97 22.82
C GLY A 118 22.26 20.69 22.63
N LEU A 119 21.74 19.69 21.90
CA LEU A 119 22.49 18.47 21.62
C LEU A 119 23.57 18.74 20.54
N PRO A 120 24.72 18.03 20.57
CA PRO A 120 25.78 18.13 19.54
C PRO A 120 25.23 17.84 18.15
N GLU A 121 25.88 18.10 17.02
CA GLU A 121 25.36 17.61 15.71
C GLU A 121 25.34 16.07 15.63
N LYS A 122 24.46 15.50 14.79
CA LYS A 122 24.37 14.04 14.60
C LYS A 122 25.58 13.56 13.79
N ASP A 123 26.20 12.45 14.19
CA ASP A 123 27.35 11.90 13.47
C ASP A 123 27.05 11.77 11.97
N ARG A 124 27.94 12.34 11.15
CA ARG A 124 27.75 12.46 9.69
C ARG A 124 27.57 11.10 9.03
N GLU A 125 28.24 10.06 9.54
CA GLU A 125 28.11 8.68 9.05
C GLU A 125 26.75 8.06 9.37
N ILE A 126 26.21 8.33 10.56
CA ILE A 126 24.86 7.87 10.95
C ILE A 126 23.81 8.59 10.10
N ALA A 127 23.96 9.90 9.91
CA ALA A 127 23.07 10.70 9.07
C ALA A 127 23.07 10.20 7.61
N LYS A 128 24.26 9.95 7.02
CA LYS A 128 24.37 9.36 5.67
C LYS A 128 23.64 8.02 5.56
N ARG A 129 23.83 7.12 6.53
CA ARG A 129 23.21 5.79 6.52
C ARG A 129 21.70 5.83 6.66
N GLU A 130 21.16 6.83 7.37
CA GLU A 130 19.71 7.05 7.45
C GLU A 130 19.15 7.66 6.18
N MET A 131 19.86 8.62 5.57
CA MET A 131 19.49 9.21 4.27
C MET A 131 19.45 8.15 3.17
N GLU A 132 20.47 7.29 3.09
CA GLU A 132 20.52 6.19 2.11
C GLU A 132 19.36 5.20 2.30
N LYS A 133 18.95 4.94 3.56
CA LYS A 133 17.76 4.12 3.85
C LYS A 133 16.46 4.79 3.40
N LEU A 134 16.38 6.12 3.50
CA LEU A 134 15.22 6.91 3.10
C LEU A 134 15.08 6.98 1.57
N GLU A 135 16.19 7.07 0.85
CA GLU A 135 16.23 7.09 -0.63
C GLU A 135 15.96 5.73 -1.26
N ARG A 136 15.93 4.66 -0.46
CA ARG A 136 15.75 3.30 -0.98
C ARG A 136 14.31 3.11 -1.49
N PRO A 137 14.12 2.79 -2.78
CA PRO A 137 12.79 2.72 -3.37
C PRO A 137 11.98 1.53 -2.83
N GLU A 138 10.65 1.65 -2.90
CA GLU A 138 9.73 0.59 -2.49
C GLU A 138 9.91 -0.68 -3.33
N ARG A 139 10.21 -1.77 -2.63
CA ARG A 139 10.33 -3.10 -3.23
C ARG A 139 8.95 -3.68 -3.48
N ILE A 140 8.61 -3.97 -4.74
CA ILE A 140 7.35 -4.62 -5.14
C ILE A 140 7.57 -6.11 -5.37
N GLY A 141 6.68 -6.94 -4.82
CA GLY A 141 6.68 -8.39 -4.99
C GLY A 141 7.60 -9.16 -4.05
N GLY A 142 7.36 -10.47 -3.96
CA GLY A 142 8.22 -11.41 -3.24
C GLY A 142 9.48 -11.75 -4.03
N PHE A 143 10.57 -12.13 -3.34
CA PHE A 143 11.72 -12.72 -4.03
C PHE A 143 11.30 -14.02 -4.71
N VAL A 144 11.69 -14.19 -5.98
CA VAL A 144 11.90 -15.54 -6.50
C VAL A 144 13.07 -16.10 -5.70
N SER A 145 12.83 -17.11 -4.86
CA SER A 145 13.94 -17.77 -4.14
C SER A 145 15.00 -18.16 -5.17
N ARG A 146 16.27 -17.81 -4.90
CA ARG A 146 17.41 -18.19 -5.73
C ARG A 146 17.51 -19.71 -5.92
N GLU A 147 16.83 -20.45 -5.04
CA GLU A 147 16.80 -21.91 -4.95
C GLU A 147 15.67 -22.56 -5.76
N ARG A 148 14.73 -21.78 -6.34
CA ARG A 148 13.68 -22.32 -7.21
C ARG A 148 14.28 -22.60 -8.60
N ARG A 149 14.82 -23.81 -8.81
CA ARG A 149 15.15 -24.31 -10.16
C ARG A 149 13.90 -24.22 -11.05
N ARG A 150 14.03 -23.65 -12.25
CA ARG A 150 12.98 -23.72 -13.28
C ARG A 150 12.90 -25.17 -13.74
N PHE A 151 11.83 -25.86 -13.40
CA PHE A 151 11.49 -27.14 -14.04
C PHE A 151 10.87 -26.84 -15.41
N ALA A 152 11.71 -26.52 -16.40
CA ALA A 152 11.33 -26.49 -17.81
C ALA A 152 12.62 -26.37 -18.62
N GLU A 153 13.35 -27.49 -18.79
CA GLU A 153 14.32 -27.77 -19.88
C GLU A 153 15.13 -29.06 -19.65
N ASP A 154 14.57 -30.10 -19.00
CA ASP A 154 15.25 -31.41 -18.81
C ASP A 154 14.34 -32.61 -19.18
N ASP A 155 13.44 -32.47 -20.17
CA ASP A 155 12.66 -33.60 -20.72
C ASP A 155 12.71 -33.66 -22.26
N GLU A 156 13.81 -33.21 -22.87
CA GLU A 156 14.15 -33.53 -24.27
C GLU A 156 15.54 -34.18 -24.30
N GLY A 157 15.65 -35.43 -23.84
CA GLY A 157 16.97 -36.07 -23.80
C GLY A 157 17.06 -37.50 -23.28
N LYS A 158 15.96 -38.24 -23.16
CA LYS A 158 16.00 -39.70 -22.95
C LYS A 158 15.21 -40.41 -24.03
N ARG A 159 15.90 -40.67 -25.14
CA ARG A 159 15.63 -41.80 -26.01
C ARG A 159 16.64 -42.89 -25.70
#